data_AF-A0A7W2EK47-F1
#
_entry.id   AF-A0A7W2EK47-F1
#
_cell.length_a   1.000
_cell.length_b   1.000
_cell.length_c   1.000
_cell.angle_alpha   90.00
_cell.angle_beta   90.00
_cell.angle_gamma   90.00
#
_symmetry.space_group_name_H-M   'P 1'
#
loop_
_entity.id
_entity.type
_entity.pdbx_description
1 polymer ?
#
loop_
_entity_poly.entity_id
_entity_poly.type
_entity_poly.pdbx_seq_one_letter_code
_entity_poly.pdbx_strand_id
1 'polypeptide(L)'
;MDSASIAPIFQHEGAGNFFRDARMLRNALRERLAAAYGLQEFALFLVPSVTHGLLVLVQLLAARGRHVALARGRHYAPVEQLFGALGNGGGRPVDALLTTHVCPYTGAVQRLSREASPIELVDASHSFATNLHRELVSSARVFVAPFHKHAALAVGLALVAVRQDVAASQPYDLLALLETSTASQAPLIQALRNLDESGSLRFNKAAIGAVHAPQVGAALARVSDAGHALPFACFRHDLFRRLDKAALREVGATYFPESDTLRIATWSRGAKADAPVDLAPQVQAALQHLFQHS
;
A
#
# COMPACT_ATOMS: atom_id res chain seq x y z
N MET A 1 9.23 19.46 -27.13
CA MET A 1 8.27 18.66 -27.92
C MET A 1 8.21 19.32 -29.28
N ASP A 2 8.43 18.59 -30.37
CA ASP A 2 8.34 19.15 -31.72
C ASP A 2 6.87 19.44 -32.05
N SER A 3 6.51 20.71 -32.14
CA SER A 3 5.13 21.15 -32.40
C SER A 3 4.60 20.69 -33.76
N ALA A 4 5.49 20.42 -34.73
CA ALA A 4 5.12 19.91 -36.04
C ALA A 4 4.62 18.45 -35.98
N SER A 5 4.97 17.72 -34.93
CA SER A 5 4.59 16.31 -34.71
C SER A 5 3.33 16.15 -33.84
N ILE A 6 2.77 17.24 -33.29
CA ILE A 6 1.55 17.21 -32.48
C ILE A 6 0.34 17.25 -33.41
N ALA A 7 -0.62 16.33 -33.24
CA ALA A 7 -1.84 16.33 -34.06
C ALA A 7 -2.56 17.69 -33.96
N PRO A 8 -3.08 18.26 -35.07
CA PRO A 8 -3.65 19.62 -35.10
C PRO A 8 -4.70 19.91 -34.02
N ILE A 9 -5.51 18.91 -33.66
CA ILE A 9 -6.52 19.00 -32.60
C ILE A 9 -5.92 19.34 -31.22
N PHE A 10 -4.65 18.98 -30.97
CA PHE A 10 -3.94 19.24 -29.71
C PHE A 10 -2.96 20.42 -29.81
N GLN A 11 -2.82 21.04 -30.98
CA GLN A 11 -1.98 22.23 -31.17
C GLN A 11 -2.61 23.47 -30.52
N HIS A 12 -3.95 23.53 -30.42
CA HIS A 12 -4.69 24.63 -29.79
C HIS A 12 -5.11 24.34 -28.34
N GLU A 13 -5.17 23.08 -27.92
CA GLU A 13 -5.50 22.67 -26.55
C GLU A 13 -4.24 22.56 -25.69
N GLY A 14 -3.68 23.70 -25.26
CA GLY A 14 -2.91 23.81 -24.00
C GLY A 14 -1.79 22.79 -23.71
N ALA A 15 -1.29 22.04 -24.69
CA ALA A 15 -0.39 20.90 -24.49
C ALA A 15 0.93 21.31 -23.80
N GLY A 16 1.36 22.57 -23.98
CA GLY A 16 2.50 23.16 -23.28
C GLY A 16 2.27 23.42 -21.77
N ASN A 17 1.03 23.66 -21.35
CA ASN A 17 0.69 23.90 -19.94
C ASN A 17 0.50 22.59 -19.16
N PHE A 18 0.02 21.52 -19.81
CA PHE A 18 -0.31 20.26 -19.13
C PHE A 18 0.84 19.70 -18.29
N PHE A 19 2.04 19.57 -18.86
CA PHE A 19 3.20 19.01 -18.15
C PHE A 19 3.73 19.93 -17.05
N ARG A 20 3.64 21.25 -17.25
CA ARG A 20 4.02 22.25 -16.25
C ARG A 20 3.06 22.21 -15.07
N ASP A 21 1.77 22.22 -15.34
CA ASP A 21 0.72 22.24 -14.32
C ASP A 21 0.72 20.92 -13.53
N ALA A 22 0.90 19.78 -14.22
CA ALA A 22 1.10 18.49 -13.56
C ALA A 22 2.34 18.49 -12.66
N ARG A 23 3.45 19.09 -13.09
CA ARG A 23 4.66 19.24 -12.25
C ARG A 23 4.39 20.09 -11.00
N MET A 24 3.67 21.20 -11.14
CA MET A 24 3.29 22.04 -10.00
C MET A 24 2.42 21.28 -9.00
N LEU A 25 1.42 20.54 -9.48
CA LEU A 25 0.56 19.69 -8.65
C LEU A 25 1.36 18.60 -7.92
N ARG A 26 2.29 17.93 -8.60
CA ARG A 26 3.17 16.92 -7.98
C ARG A 26 4.04 17.51 -6.88
N ASN A 27 4.62 18.69 -7.10
CA ASN A 27 5.44 19.37 -6.10
C ASN A 27 4.62 19.79 -4.88
N ALA A 28 3.46 20.40 -5.08
CA ALA A 28 2.56 20.78 -4.00
C ALA A 28 2.11 19.55 -3.18
N LEU A 29 1.77 18.46 -3.88
CA LEU A 29 1.36 17.22 -3.23
C LEU A 29 2.51 16.60 -2.44
N ARG A 30 3.73 16.58 -2.99
CA ARG A 30 4.94 16.10 -2.32
C ARG A 30 5.19 16.81 -1.00
N GLU A 31 5.15 18.14 -0.99
CA GLU A 31 5.36 18.95 0.20
C GLU A 31 4.30 18.66 1.27
N ARG A 32 3.02 18.61 0.88
CA ARG A 32 1.91 18.32 1.80
C ARG A 32 1.98 16.90 2.35
N LEU A 33 2.33 15.91 1.53
CA LEU A 33 2.51 14.52 1.98
C LEU A 33 3.65 14.41 2.99
N ALA A 34 4.79 15.05 2.72
CA ALA A 34 5.93 15.04 3.62
C ALA A 34 5.57 15.60 4.99
N ALA A 35 4.86 16.73 5.03
CA ALA A 35 4.36 17.32 6.28
C ALA A 35 3.32 16.42 6.96
N ALA A 36 2.30 15.97 6.22
CA ALA A 36 1.16 15.21 6.74
C ALA A 36 1.55 13.87 7.36
N TYR A 37 2.47 13.16 6.70
CA TYR A 37 2.85 11.80 7.04
C TYR A 37 4.26 11.70 7.62
N GLY A 38 4.92 12.83 7.91
CA GLY A 38 6.26 12.82 8.51
C GLY A 38 7.31 12.14 7.62
N LEU A 39 7.33 12.48 6.33
CA LEU A 39 8.22 11.88 5.34
C LEU A 39 9.36 12.82 4.94
N GLN A 40 9.79 13.73 5.83
CA GLN A 40 10.82 14.73 5.53
C GLN A 40 12.17 14.09 5.17
N GLU A 41 12.45 12.90 5.70
CA GLU A 41 13.68 12.14 5.41
C GLU A 41 13.61 11.33 4.10
N PHE A 42 12.55 11.48 3.31
CA PHE A 42 12.32 10.72 2.08
C PHE A 42 12.24 11.64 0.86
N ALA A 43 12.89 11.22 -0.22
CA ALA A 43 12.54 11.64 -1.57
C ALA A 43 11.26 10.91 -2.00
N LEU A 44 10.27 11.67 -2.46
CA LEU A 44 8.93 11.17 -2.76
C LEU A 44 8.66 11.25 -4.26
N PHE A 45 8.20 10.14 -4.84
CA PHE A 45 7.85 10.05 -6.26
C PHE A 45 6.44 9.50 -6.40
N LEU A 46 5.69 10.05 -7.34
CA LEU A 46 4.29 9.71 -7.58
C LEU A 46 4.20 8.79 -8.80
N VAL A 47 3.46 7.69 -8.64
CA VAL A 47 3.28 6.68 -9.68
C VAL A 47 1.82 6.23 -9.74
N PRO A 48 1.33 5.61 -10.84
CA PRO A 48 -0.09 5.31 -11.00
C PRO A 48 -0.63 4.23 -10.02
N SER A 49 0.24 3.33 -9.56
CA SER A 49 -0.15 2.24 -8.67
C SER A 49 1.05 1.64 -7.93
N VAL A 50 0.77 0.87 -6.86
CA VAL A 50 1.79 0.12 -6.13
C VAL A 50 2.49 -0.87 -7.04
N THR A 51 1.74 -1.61 -7.85
CA THR A 51 2.29 -2.56 -8.82
C THR A 51 3.28 -1.89 -9.78
N HIS A 52 2.93 -0.72 -10.31
CA HIS A 52 3.84 0.03 -11.18
C HIS A 52 5.10 0.46 -10.43
N GLY A 53 4.97 0.99 -9.21
CA GLY A 53 6.11 1.39 -8.39
C GLY A 53 7.07 0.23 -8.09
N LEU A 54 6.53 -0.93 -7.71
CA LEU A 54 7.33 -2.14 -7.46
C LEU A 54 8.04 -2.63 -8.72
N LEU A 55 7.34 -2.70 -9.86
CA LEU A 55 7.94 -3.08 -11.15
C LEU A 55 9.08 -2.14 -11.52
N VAL A 56 8.85 -0.83 -11.42
CA VAL A 56 9.88 0.19 -11.69
C VAL A 56 11.12 -0.03 -10.82
N LEU A 57 10.95 -0.22 -9.51
CA LEU A 57 12.07 -0.43 -8.60
C LEU A 57 12.86 -1.69 -8.93
N VAL A 58 12.16 -2.81 -9.17
CA VAL A 58 12.79 -4.09 -9.55
C VAL A 58 13.56 -3.93 -10.87
N GLN A 59 12.95 -3.32 -11.89
CA GLN A 59 13.58 -3.13 -13.19
C GLN A 59 14.78 -2.18 -13.13
N LEU A 60 14.69 -1.09 -12.36
CA LEU A 60 15.81 -0.17 -12.16
C LEU A 60 17.02 -0.86 -11.51
N LEU A 61 16.78 -1.71 -10.51
CA LEU A 61 17.83 -2.49 -9.87
C LEU A 61 18.42 -3.54 -10.83
N ALA A 62 17.56 -4.29 -11.53
CA ALA A 62 17.98 -5.30 -12.49
C ALA A 62 18.79 -4.70 -13.65
N ALA A 63 18.40 -3.52 -14.17
CA ALA A 63 19.11 -2.80 -15.22
C ALA A 63 20.52 -2.33 -14.78
N ARG A 64 20.77 -2.23 -13.47
CA ARG A 64 22.12 -1.98 -12.91
C ARG A 64 22.82 -3.25 -12.46
N GLY A 65 22.33 -4.40 -12.93
CA GLY A 65 22.85 -5.71 -12.60
C GLY A 65 22.66 -6.10 -11.14
N ARG A 66 21.80 -5.42 -10.35
CA ARG A 66 21.53 -5.80 -8.96
C ARG A 66 20.52 -6.96 -8.89
N HIS A 67 20.77 -7.90 -8.00
CA HIS A 67 19.93 -9.07 -7.80
C HIS A 67 18.83 -8.76 -6.79
N VAL A 68 17.58 -8.81 -7.26
CA VAL A 68 16.39 -8.64 -6.43
C VAL A 68 15.74 -10.00 -6.22
N ALA A 69 15.45 -10.35 -4.97
CA ALA A 69 14.72 -11.56 -4.63
C ALA A 69 13.43 -11.22 -3.89
N LEU A 70 12.47 -12.15 -3.91
CA LEU A 70 11.28 -12.04 -3.07
C LEU A 70 11.64 -12.42 -1.62
N ALA A 71 11.24 -11.61 -0.65
CA ALA A 71 11.48 -11.90 0.76
C ALA A 71 10.83 -13.23 1.19
N ARG A 72 11.40 -13.89 2.21
CA ARG A 72 10.71 -15.02 2.82
C ARG A 72 9.49 -14.50 3.57
N GLY A 73 8.32 -15.04 3.27
CA GLY A 73 7.10 -14.54 3.87
C GLY A 73 5.84 -14.90 3.11
N ARG A 74 4.71 -14.44 3.64
CA ARG A 74 3.42 -14.55 2.97
C ARG A 74 3.20 -13.32 2.09
N HIS A 75 3.35 -13.49 0.80
CA HIS A 75 2.95 -12.49 -0.19
C HIS A 75 1.50 -12.76 -0.60
N TYR A 76 0.89 -11.81 -1.30
CA TYR A 76 -0.46 -11.97 -1.83
C TYR A 76 -0.37 -12.17 -3.35
N ALA A 77 -1.39 -12.79 -3.95
CA ALA A 77 -1.29 -13.40 -5.27
C ALA A 77 -0.74 -12.46 -6.37
N PRO A 78 -1.16 -11.18 -6.49
CA PRO A 78 -0.56 -10.24 -7.44
C PRO A 78 0.96 -10.07 -7.32
N VAL A 79 1.51 -10.07 -6.11
CA VAL A 79 2.96 -9.97 -5.89
C VAL A 79 3.64 -11.28 -6.26
N GLU A 80 3.09 -12.42 -5.85
CA GLU A 80 3.62 -13.74 -6.19
C GLU A 80 3.59 -14.02 -7.70
N GLN A 81 2.54 -13.59 -8.39
CA GLN A 81 2.42 -13.76 -9.84
C GLN A 81 3.46 -12.95 -10.61
N LEU A 82 3.74 -11.72 -10.18
CA LEU A 82 4.69 -10.84 -10.86
C LEU A 82 6.15 -11.13 -10.50
N PHE A 83 6.39 -11.56 -9.26
CA PHE A 83 7.72 -11.60 -8.68
C PHE A 83 8.10 -12.97 -8.12
N GLY A 84 7.24 -13.99 -8.18
CA GLY A 84 7.54 -15.34 -7.68
C GLY A 84 8.68 -16.02 -8.43
N ALA A 85 8.95 -15.61 -9.67
CA ALA A 85 10.12 -16.03 -10.43
C ALA A 85 11.42 -15.34 -10.01
N LEU A 86 11.37 -14.29 -9.17
CA LEU A 86 12.54 -13.69 -8.53
C LEU A 86 13.07 -14.65 -7.45
N GLY A 87 13.67 -15.75 -7.91
CA GLY A 87 14.30 -16.74 -7.05
C GLY A 87 15.55 -16.19 -6.37
N ASN A 88 15.98 -16.85 -5.30
CA ASN A 88 17.30 -16.67 -4.71
C ASN A 88 18.34 -17.26 -5.68
N GLY A 89 18.64 -16.56 -6.77
CA GLY A 89 19.43 -17.06 -7.88
C GLY A 89 20.76 -17.70 -7.43
N GLY A 90 20.88 -19.02 -7.62
CA GLY A 90 22.14 -19.75 -7.86
C GLY A 90 23.36 -19.44 -6.99
N GLY A 91 23.20 -19.02 -5.72
CA GLY A 91 24.32 -18.66 -4.84
C GLY A 91 24.85 -17.22 -4.95
N ARG A 92 24.19 -16.36 -5.75
CA ARG A 92 24.54 -14.93 -5.84
C ARG A 92 23.99 -14.15 -4.64
N PRO A 93 24.77 -13.24 -4.02
CA PRO A 93 24.25 -12.35 -2.98
C PRO A 93 23.01 -11.60 -3.46
N VAL A 94 22.01 -11.48 -2.59
CA VAL A 94 20.82 -10.66 -2.84
C VAL A 94 21.18 -9.22 -2.46
N ASP A 95 20.91 -8.27 -3.36
CA ASP A 95 21.16 -6.84 -3.15
C ASP A 95 19.91 -6.13 -2.58
N ALA A 96 18.72 -6.60 -2.99
CA ALA A 96 17.45 -6.09 -2.54
C ALA A 96 16.39 -7.18 -2.36
N LEU A 97 15.50 -7.00 -1.38
CA LEU A 97 14.37 -7.88 -1.13
C LEU A 97 13.06 -7.16 -1.36
N LEU A 98 12.16 -7.74 -2.16
CA LEU A 98 10.79 -7.28 -2.23
C LEU A 98 10.01 -7.84 -1.04
N THR A 99 9.58 -6.98 -0.13
CA THR A 99 8.90 -7.36 1.13
C THR A 99 7.47 -6.85 1.12
N THR A 100 6.49 -7.73 1.38
CA THR A 100 5.12 -7.28 1.69
C THR A 100 5.03 -7.02 3.19
N HIS A 101 4.93 -5.76 3.62
CA HIS A 101 4.97 -5.42 5.04
C HIS A 101 3.78 -6.05 5.80
N VAL A 102 2.58 -5.99 5.22
CA VAL A 102 1.39 -6.58 5.83
C VAL A 102 0.65 -7.38 4.77
N CYS A 103 0.60 -8.70 4.96
CA CYS A 103 -0.09 -9.59 4.04
C CYS A 103 -1.61 -9.43 4.17
N PRO A 104 -2.35 -8.98 3.15
CA PRO A 104 -3.78 -8.75 3.24
C PRO A 104 -4.61 -10.03 3.44
N TYR A 105 -4.07 -11.20 3.09
CA TYR A 105 -4.78 -12.47 3.21
C TYR A 105 -4.67 -13.06 4.61
N THR A 106 -3.60 -12.75 5.32
CA THR A 106 -3.26 -13.45 6.56
C THR A 106 -3.04 -12.52 7.73
N GLY A 107 -2.96 -11.20 7.52
CA GLY A 107 -2.60 -10.24 8.56
C GLY A 107 -1.18 -10.41 9.10
N ALA A 108 -0.35 -11.26 8.49
CA ALA A 108 1.05 -11.40 8.88
C ALA A 108 1.78 -10.08 8.63
N VAL A 109 2.49 -9.60 9.65
CA VAL A 109 3.30 -8.37 9.61
C VAL A 109 4.76 -8.77 9.56
N GLN A 110 5.47 -8.31 8.53
CA GLN A 110 6.91 -8.52 8.40
C GLN A 110 7.66 -7.47 9.19
N ARG A 111 8.63 -7.91 10.01
CA ARG A 111 9.51 -6.99 10.71
C ARG A 111 10.44 -6.33 9.70
N LEU A 112 10.42 -5.00 9.69
CA LEU A 112 11.33 -4.20 8.87
C LEU A 112 12.60 -3.87 9.64
N SER A 113 13.71 -3.62 8.92
CA SER A 113 14.93 -3.10 9.52
C SER A 113 15.60 -2.05 8.65
N ARG A 114 15.92 -0.90 9.25
CA ARG A 114 16.63 0.19 8.58
C ARG A 114 18.07 -0.19 8.22
N GLU A 115 18.68 -1.05 9.03
CA GLU A 115 20.09 -1.45 8.88
C GLU A 115 20.24 -2.75 8.08
N ALA A 116 19.14 -3.37 7.64
CA ALA A 116 19.20 -4.60 6.88
C ALA A 116 19.98 -4.41 5.56
N SER A 117 20.84 -5.39 5.32
CA SER A 117 21.39 -5.73 4.01
C SER A 117 20.95 -7.16 3.73
N PRO A 118 20.24 -7.45 2.63
CA PRO A 118 19.88 -6.57 1.50
C PRO A 118 18.91 -5.42 1.82
N ILE A 119 18.81 -4.43 0.92
CA ILE A 119 17.83 -3.33 1.01
C ILE A 119 16.40 -3.86 0.81
N GLU A 120 15.47 -3.51 1.68
CA GLU A 120 14.07 -3.87 1.53
C GLU A 120 13.30 -2.87 0.63
N LEU A 121 12.66 -3.39 -0.41
CA LEU A 121 11.67 -2.72 -1.25
C LEU A 121 10.28 -3.08 -0.71
N VAL A 122 9.72 -2.20 0.11
CA VAL A 122 8.56 -2.54 0.92
C VAL A 122 7.25 -2.18 0.22
N ASP A 123 6.36 -3.16 -0.01
CA ASP A 123 4.95 -2.89 -0.24
C ASP A 123 4.27 -2.52 1.09
N ALA A 124 3.97 -1.23 1.22
CA ALA A 124 3.36 -0.62 2.40
C ALA A 124 1.85 -0.42 2.26
N SER A 125 1.20 -1.17 1.35
CA SER A 125 -0.23 -1.08 1.07
C SER A 125 -1.15 -1.08 2.30
N HIS A 126 -0.79 -1.84 3.32
CA HIS A 126 -1.61 -2.07 4.51
C HIS A 126 -0.96 -1.57 5.81
N SER A 127 0.13 -0.81 5.71
CA SER A 127 0.84 -0.19 6.84
C SER A 127 0.98 1.33 6.70
N PHE A 128 0.99 1.87 5.48
CA PHE A 128 0.98 3.32 5.28
C PHE A 128 -0.34 3.94 5.73
N ALA A 129 -0.28 5.06 6.46
CA ALA A 129 -1.43 5.75 7.04
C ALA A 129 -2.32 4.87 7.95
N THR A 130 -1.74 3.86 8.62
CA THR A 130 -2.40 3.06 9.67
C THR A 130 -1.69 3.21 11.02
N ASN A 131 -2.08 2.42 12.02
CA ASN A 131 -1.36 2.29 13.28
C ASN A 131 0.10 1.80 13.12
N LEU A 132 0.45 1.15 12.00
CA LEU A 132 1.83 0.71 11.69
C LEU A 132 2.65 1.77 10.94
N HIS A 133 2.08 2.95 10.68
CA HIS A 133 2.75 3.98 9.89
C HIS A 133 4.06 4.46 10.54
N ARG A 134 4.09 4.60 11.87
CA ARG A 134 5.30 5.04 12.58
C ARG A 134 6.43 4.02 12.40
N GLU A 135 6.13 2.74 12.57
CA GLU A 135 7.09 1.64 12.37
C GLU A 135 7.63 1.65 10.93
N LEU A 136 6.73 1.73 9.94
CA LEU A 136 7.08 1.83 8.52
C LEU A 136 8.05 2.97 8.26
N VAL A 137 7.71 4.20 8.68
CA VAL A 137 8.54 5.38 8.42
C VAL A 137 9.89 5.27 9.12
N SER A 138 9.92 4.77 10.35
CA SER A 138 11.18 4.63 11.11
C SER A 138 12.13 3.57 10.55
N SER A 139 11.59 2.50 9.96
CA SER A 139 12.37 1.31 9.60
C SER A 139 12.62 1.18 8.11
N ALA A 140 11.71 1.64 7.24
CA ALA A 140 11.87 1.48 5.81
C ALA A 140 12.90 2.45 5.22
N ARG A 141 13.70 1.94 4.28
CA ARG A 141 14.54 2.74 3.39
C ARG A 141 13.84 3.02 2.07
N VAL A 142 13.10 2.06 1.54
CA VAL A 142 12.32 2.20 0.31
C VAL A 142 10.95 1.58 0.53
N PHE A 143 9.88 2.33 0.28
CA PHE A 143 8.54 1.75 0.32
C PHE A 143 7.63 2.32 -0.77
N VAL A 144 6.61 1.54 -1.12
CA VAL A 144 5.55 1.92 -2.06
C VAL A 144 4.19 1.83 -1.37
N ALA A 145 3.37 2.88 -1.47
CA ALA A 145 2.08 2.95 -0.79
C ALA A 145 0.97 3.53 -1.68
N PRO A 146 -0.24 2.93 -1.72
CA PRO A 146 -1.37 3.45 -2.48
C PRO A 146 -2.08 4.56 -1.71
N PHE A 147 -2.68 5.49 -2.45
CA PHE A 147 -3.42 6.61 -1.86
C PHE A 147 -4.89 6.31 -1.54
N HIS A 148 -5.50 5.36 -2.23
CA HIS A 148 -6.93 5.04 -2.08
C HIS A 148 -7.25 4.05 -0.96
N LYS A 149 -6.24 3.49 -0.28
CA LYS A 149 -6.45 2.63 0.88
C LYS A 149 -6.51 3.50 2.13
N HIS A 150 -5.64 3.27 3.10
CA HIS A 150 -5.70 3.88 4.43
C HIS A 150 -5.45 5.39 4.48
N ALA A 151 -4.82 5.96 3.45
CA ALA A 151 -4.66 7.41 3.33
C ALA A 151 -5.94 8.12 2.88
N ALA A 152 -6.84 7.42 2.15
CA ALA A 152 -8.09 7.94 1.58
C ALA A 152 -7.95 9.21 0.71
N LEU A 153 -6.87 9.29 -0.08
CA LEU A 153 -6.56 10.48 -0.87
C LEU A 153 -7.07 10.42 -2.32
N ALA A 154 -6.65 9.41 -3.10
CA ALA A 154 -7.06 9.28 -4.50
C ALA A 154 -6.84 7.87 -5.05
N VAL A 155 -7.70 7.45 -5.98
CA VAL A 155 -7.51 6.25 -6.82
C VAL A 155 -6.60 6.60 -7.99
N GLY A 156 -5.83 5.63 -8.49
CA GLY A 156 -4.91 5.84 -9.61
C GLY A 156 -3.63 6.60 -9.24
N LEU A 157 -3.30 6.67 -7.95
CA LEU A 157 -2.07 7.26 -7.45
C LEU A 157 -1.47 6.42 -6.30
N ALA A 158 -0.15 6.33 -6.30
CA ALA A 158 0.66 5.72 -5.27
C ALA A 158 1.95 6.52 -5.10
N LEU A 159 2.58 6.33 -3.96
CA LEU A 159 3.82 6.95 -3.55
C LEU A 159 4.93 5.91 -3.57
N VAL A 160 6.06 6.24 -4.20
CA VAL A 160 7.35 5.62 -3.94
C VAL A 160 8.13 6.57 -3.05
N ALA A 161 8.47 6.13 -1.84
CA ALA A 161 9.27 6.90 -0.90
C ALA A 161 10.64 6.24 -0.74
N VAL A 162 11.70 7.01 -1.00
CA VAL A 162 13.09 6.57 -0.91
C VAL A 162 13.81 7.45 0.10
N ARG A 163 14.34 6.86 1.16
CA ARG A 163 15.04 7.58 2.21
C ARG A 163 16.27 8.31 1.63
N GLN A 164 16.52 9.52 2.09
CA GLN A 164 17.54 10.40 1.52
C GLN A 164 18.96 9.80 1.56
N ASP A 165 19.26 8.96 2.56
CA ASP A 165 20.53 8.25 2.69
C ASP A 165 20.82 7.28 1.53
N VAL A 166 19.81 6.88 0.76
CA VAL A 166 19.95 6.07 -0.47
C VAL A 166 19.44 6.77 -1.73
N ALA A 167 18.61 7.81 -1.62
CA ALA A 167 17.94 8.42 -2.76
C ALA A 167 18.88 9.02 -3.81
N ALA A 168 20.03 9.56 -3.39
CA ALA A 168 21.02 10.13 -4.28
C ALA A 168 21.91 9.07 -4.96
N SER A 169 21.85 7.82 -4.51
CA SER A 169 22.60 6.72 -5.09
C SER A 169 21.83 6.06 -6.23
N GLN A 170 22.55 5.60 -7.25
CA GLN A 170 21.95 4.78 -8.29
C GLN A 170 21.36 3.49 -7.70
N PRO A 171 20.18 3.04 -8.16
CA PRO A 171 19.44 3.55 -9.34
C PRO A 171 18.28 4.50 -9.01
N TYR A 172 18.14 4.99 -7.78
CA TYR A 172 16.95 5.73 -7.34
C TYR A 172 16.88 7.15 -7.89
N ASP A 173 18.01 7.70 -8.34
CA ASP A 173 18.12 8.97 -9.05
C ASP A 173 17.27 9.03 -10.33
N LEU A 174 16.99 7.89 -10.95
CA LEU A 174 16.16 7.78 -12.15
C LEU A 174 14.64 7.86 -11.91
N LEU A 175 14.18 7.78 -10.64
CA LEU A 175 12.75 7.81 -10.33
C LEU A 175 12.08 9.13 -10.71
N ALA A 176 12.82 10.26 -10.65
CA ALA A 176 12.30 11.55 -11.08
C ALA A 176 11.92 11.55 -12.57
N LEU A 177 12.74 10.92 -13.42
CA LEU A 177 12.46 10.80 -14.85
C LEU A 177 11.20 9.95 -15.08
N LEU A 178 11.06 8.84 -14.35
CA LEU A 178 9.91 7.95 -14.49
C LEU A 178 8.60 8.59 -14.02
N GLU A 179 8.62 9.36 -12.92
CA GLU A 179 7.46 10.14 -12.48
C GLU A 179 6.95 11.08 -13.58
N THR A 180 7.85 11.73 -14.34
CA THR A 180 7.43 12.66 -15.42
C THR A 180 6.69 11.97 -16.56
N SER A 181 6.94 10.67 -16.75
CA SER A 181 6.23 9.85 -17.74
C SER A 181 4.80 9.46 -17.30
N THR A 182 4.46 9.71 -16.03
CA THR A 182 3.14 9.43 -15.46
C THR A 182 2.26 10.69 -15.57
N ALA A 183 1.54 10.79 -16.68
CA ALA A 183 0.66 11.91 -16.97
C ALA A 183 -0.74 11.69 -16.38
N SER A 184 -1.06 12.31 -15.23
CA SER A 184 -2.45 12.41 -14.77
C SER A 184 -2.63 13.56 -13.77
N GLN A 185 -3.44 14.57 -14.13
CA GLN A 185 -3.72 15.70 -13.24
C GLN A 185 -4.87 15.43 -12.28
N ALA A 186 -5.91 14.72 -12.71
CA ALA A 186 -7.12 14.54 -11.91
C ALA A 186 -6.87 13.83 -10.56
N PRO A 187 -6.10 12.72 -10.48
CA PRO A 187 -5.76 12.10 -9.20
C PRO A 187 -4.89 12.99 -8.29
N LEU A 188 -4.04 13.86 -8.88
CA LEU A 188 -3.22 14.80 -8.12
C LEU A 188 -4.10 15.87 -7.46
N ILE A 189 -5.03 16.45 -8.22
CA ILE A 189 -6.00 17.43 -7.72
C ILE A 189 -6.88 16.81 -6.62
N GLN A 190 -7.40 15.61 -6.86
CA GLN A 190 -8.20 14.89 -5.87
C GLN A 190 -7.42 14.63 -4.57
N ALA A 191 -6.17 14.16 -4.68
CA ALA A 191 -5.35 13.88 -3.51
C ALA A 191 -5.03 15.14 -2.70
N LEU A 192 -4.75 16.27 -3.38
CA LEU A 192 -4.53 17.57 -2.73
C LEU A 192 -5.78 18.03 -1.98
N ARG A 193 -6.95 17.99 -2.63
CA ARG A 193 -8.22 18.36 -2.02
C ARG A 193 -8.51 17.51 -0.78
N ASN A 194 -8.41 16.19 -0.90
CA ASN A 194 -8.69 15.28 0.21
C ASN A 194 -7.70 15.45 1.37
N LEU A 195 -6.43 15.81 1.10
CA LEU A 195 -5.44 16.13 2.14
C LEU A 195 -5.80 17.39 2.94
N ASP A 196 -6.35 18.40 2.25
CA ASP A 196 -6.77 19.65 2.86
C ASP A 196 -8.04 19.43 3.68
N GLU A 197 -9.05 18.79 3.09
CA GLU A 197 -10.34 18.46 3.74
C GLU A 197 -10.17 17.55 4.96
N SER A 198 -9.24 16.59 4.91
CA SER A 198 -8.99 15.67 6.03
C SER A 198 -8.40 16.37 7.26
N GLY A 199 -7.84 17.58 7.14
CA GLY A 199 -7.20 18.28 8.26
C GLY A 199 -6.16 17.41 8.97
N SER A 200 -6.30 17.22 10.28
CA SER A 200 -5.43 16.32 11.07
C SER A 200 -5.80 14.83 10.95
N LEU A 201 -7.02 14.50 10.51
CA LEU A 201 -7.60 13.15 10.51
C LEU A 201 -7.13 12.34 9.30
N ARG A 202 -5.82 12.08 9.23
CA ARG A 202 -5.13 11.52 8.05
C ARG A 202 -4.83 10.02 8.15
N PHE A 203 -5.12 9.40 9.30
CA PHE A 203 -4.75 8.01 9.59
C PHE A 203 -5.99 7.15 9.79
N ASN A 204 -5.92 5.88 9.34
CA ASN A 204 -6.85 4.86 9.79
C ASN A 204 -6.37 4.31 11.14
N LYS A 205 -7.10 4.65 12.20
CA LYS A 205 -6.85 4.25 13.58
C LYS A 205 -7.61 3.00 13.99
N ALA A 206 -8.45 2.43 13.12
CA ALA A 206 -9.09 1.15 13.37
C ALA A 206 -8.04 0.08 13.73
N ALA A 207 -8.34 -0.66 14.79
CA ALA A 207 -7.62 -1.85 15.23
C ALA A 207 -8.64 -2.94 15.55
N ILE A 208 -8.29 -4.21 15.33
CA ILE A 208 -9.15 -5.32 15.68
C ILE A 208 -8.44 -6.18 16.73
N GLY A 209 -8.84 -5.94 17.98
CA GLY A 209 -8.46 -6.73 19.14
C GLY A 209 -9.02 -8.15 19.10
N ALA A 210 -9.10 -8.82 20.25
CA ALA A 210 -9.61 -10.18 20.32
C ALA A 210 -11.09 -10.24 19.85
N VAL A 211 -11.38 -11.16 18.92
CA VAL A 211 -12.73 -11.41 18.43
C VAL A 211 -13.18 -12.76 18.97
N HIS A 212 -14.20 -12.75 19.82
CA HIS A 212 -14.83 -13.96 20.32
C HIS A 212 -16.11 -14.18 19.51
N ALA A 213 -16.21 -15.25 18.72
CA ALA A 213 -17.45 -15.58 18.02
C ALA A 213 -18.10 -16.82 18.71
N PRO A 214 -18.87 -16.64 19.79
CA PRO A 214 -19.30 -17.73 20.67
C PRO A 214 -20.34 -18.69 20.06
N GLN A 215 -20.93 -18.37 18.90
CA GLN A 215 -22.05 -19.15 18.33
C GLN A 215 -21.74 -19.79 16.99
N VAL A 216 -20.53 -19.58 16.47
CA VAL A 216 -20.08 -20.20 15.24
C VAL A 216 -19.37 -21.45 15.67
N GLY A 217 -19.78 -22.62 15.16
CA GLY A 217 -19.22 -23.91 15.55
C GLY A 217 -17.69 -23.89 15.64
N ALA A 218 -17.13 -24.84 16.40
CA ALA A 218 -15.74 -24.92 16.84
C ALA A 218 -14.60 -24.84 15.78
N ALA A 219 -14.89 -24.42 14.54
CA ALA A 219 -14.01 -24.35 13.39
C ALA A 219 -13.63 -22.92 12.93
N LEU A 220 -14.14 -21.83 13.53
CA LEU A 220 -13.71 -20.49 13.14
C LEU A 220 -12.28 -20.19 13.62
N ALA A 221 -11.33 -20.14 12.69
CA ALA A 221 -9.94 -19.82 13.00
C ALA A 221 -9.60 -18.39 12.57
N ARG A 222 -9.24 -17.53 13.52
CA ARG A 222 -8.55 -16.27 13.20
C ARG A 222 -7.13 -16.60 12.73
N VAL A 223 -6.75 -16.10 11.56
CA VAL A 223 -5.39 -16.30 11.01
C VAL A 223 -4.52 -15.06 11.11
N SER A 224 -5.11 -13.88 11.25
CA SER A 224 -4.38 -12.64 11.50
C SER A 224 -3.92 -12.53 12.94
N ASP A 225 -2.69 -12.09 13.14
CA ASP A 225 -2.15 -11.83 14.46
C ASP A 225 -3.01 -10.78 15.20
N ALA A 226 -3.22 -11.00 16.51
CA ALA A 226 -3.86 -10.04 17.40
C ALA A 226 -2.86 -9.07 18.05
N GLY A 227 -1.56 -9.36 17.95
CA GLY A 227 -0.48 -8.51 18.49
C GLY A 227 -0.25 -7.21 17.73
N HIS A 228 -0.79 -7.08 16.52
CA HIS A 228 -0.69 -5.86 15.72
C HIS A 228 -2.06 -5.16 15.60
N ALA A 229 -2.06 -3.84 15.77
CA ALA A 229 -3.26 -2.99 15.66
C ALA A 229 -3.70 -2.76 14.21
N LEU A 230 -4.03 -3.85 13.50
CA LEU A 230 -4.42 -3.83 12.09
C LEU A 230 -5.88 -3.39 11.92
N PRO A 231 -6.20 -2.61 10.86
CA PRO A 231 -7.56 -2.19 10.56
C PRO A 231 -8.39 -3.28 9.87
N PHE A 232 -7.93 -4.52 9.89
CA PHE A 232 -8.65 -5.67 9.38
C PHE A 232 -8.27 -6.91 10.17
N ALA A 233 -9.12 -7.93 10.12
CA ALA A 233 -8.82 -9.26 10.62
C ALA A 233 -9.16 -10.30 9.55
N CYS A 234 -8.40 -11.39 9.55
CA CYS A 234 -8.54 -12.50 8.62
C CYS A 234 -8.98 -13.75 9.37
N PHE A 235 -9.92 -14.48 8.78
CA PHE A 235 -10.55 -15.66 9.35
C PHE A 235 -10.60 -16.79 8.32
N ARG A 236 -10.67 -18.03 8.82
CA ARG A 236 -10.92 -19.24 8.04
C ARG A 236 -12.11 -19.99 8.60
N HIS A 237 -12.96 -20.44 7.69
CA HIS A 237 -14.10 -21.29 7.99
C HIS A 237 -14.60 -21.91 6.68
N ASP A 238 -15.00 -23.18 6.70
CA ASP A 238 -15.43 -23.91 5.49
C ASP A 238 -16.63 -23.26 4.79
N LEU A 239 -17.52 -22.63 5.56
CA LEU A 239 -18.70 -21.94 5.04
C LEU A 239 -18.37 -20.69 4.22
N PHE A 240 -17.20 -20.08 4.40
CA PHE A 240 -16.88 -18.82 3.70
C PHE A 240 -16.83 -18.95 2.18
N ARG A 241 -16.55 -20.16 1.67
CA ARG A 241 -16.60 -20.49 0.24
C ARG A 241 -17.99 -20.38 -0.38
N ARG A 242 -19.03 -20.45 0.46
CA ARG A 242 -20.44 -20.47 0.05
C ARG A 242 -21.10 -19.10 0.21
N LEU A 243 -20.44 -18.16 0.88
CA LEU A 243 -20.97 -16.81 1.08
C LEU A 243 -21.13 -16.10 -0.27
N ASP A 244 -22.28 -15.47 -0.45
CA ASP A 244 -22.53 -14.66 -1.62
C ASP A 244 -21.78 -13.31 -1.56
N LYS A 245 -21.59 -12.68 -2.72
CA LYS A 245 -20.85 -11.40 -2.82
C LYS A 245 -21.60 -10.21 -2.21
N ALA A 246 -22.93 -10.27 -2.11
CA ALA A 246 -23.75 -9.19 -1.57
C ALA A 246 -23.60 -9.13 -0.04
N ALA A 247 -23.78 -10.27 0.64
CA ALA A 247 -23.58 -10.43 2.08
C ALA A 247 -22.16 -10.03 2.50
N LEU A 248 -21.14 -10.42 1.72
CA LEU A 248 -19.76 -9.98 1.95
C LEU A 248 -19.61 -8.45 1.85
N ARG A 249 -20.22 -7.82 0.85
CA ARG A 249 -20.14 -6.37 0.64
C ARG A 249 -20.83 -5.58 1.75
N GLU A 250 -21.97 -6.06 2.24
CA GLU A 250 -22.75 -5.43 3.31
C GLU A 250 -21.94 -5.25 4.60
N VAL A 251 -21.11 -6.23 4.94
CA VAL A 251 -20.28 -6.19 6.15
C VAL A 251 -18.85 -5.70 5.90
N GLY A 252 -18.53 -5.21 4.70
CA GLY A 252 -17.18 -4.77 4.35
C GLY A 252 -16.14 -5.90 4.33
N ALA A 253 -16.59 -7.12 4.03
CA ALA A 253 -15.76 -8.30 3.96
C ALA A 253 -15.29 -8.60 2.52
N THR A 254 -14.20 -9.33 2.41
CA THR A 254 -13.69 -9.87 1.14
C THR A 254 -13.22 -11.29 1.39
N TYR A 255 -13.73 -12.23 0.60
CA TYR A 255 -13.25 -13.60 0.61
C TYR A 255 -12.17 -13.79 -0.48
N PHE A 256 -11.07 -14.44 -0.12
CA PHE A 256 -9.90 -14.68 -0.96
C PHE A 256 -9.75 -16.19 -1.21
N PRO A 257 -10.23 -16.72 -2.36
CA PRO A 257 -10.20 -18.15 -2.65
C PRO A 257 -8.78 -18.75 -2.65
N GLU A 258 -7.77 -17.98 -3.04
CA GLU A 258 -6.38 -18.43 -3.18
C GLU A 258 -5.74 -18.80 -1.84
N SER A 259 -6.24 -18.23 -0.75
CA SER A 259 -5.72 -18.44 0.61
C SER A 259 -6.75 -19.07 1.55
N ASP A 260 -7.97 -19.28 1.04
CA ASP A 260 -9.15 -19.71 1.77
C ASP A 260 -9.40 -18.83 3.00
N THR A 261 -9.32 -17.51 2.82
CA THR A 261 -9.46 -16.55 3.92
C THR A 261 -10.57 -15.53 3.67
N LEU A 262 -11.33 -15.23 4.72
CA LEU A 262 -12.22 -14.09 4.78
C LEU A 262 -11.51 -12.96 5.51
N ARG A 263 -11.42 -11.78 4.89
CA ARG A 263 -10.96 -10.56 5.55
C ARG A 263 -12.13 -9.63 5.80
N ILE A 264 -12.25 -9.16 7.04
CA ILE A 264 -13.19 -8.09 7.41
C ILE A 264 -12.36 -6.85 7.72
N ALA A 265 -12.58 -5.78 6.97
CA ALA A 265 -11.88 -4.52 7.14
C ALA A 265 -12.77 -3.50 7.85
N THR A 266 -12.18 -2.68 8.71
CA THR A 266 -12.85 -1.62 9.45
C THR A 266 -12.10 -0.30 9.28
N TRP A 267 -12.76 0.79 9.66
CA TRP A 267 -12.25 2.12 9.40
C TRP A 267 -12.61 3.10 10.50
N SER A 268 -11.62 3.85 10.97
CA SER A 268 -11.82 4.97 11.89
C SER A 268 -10.76 6.04 11.59
N ARG A 269 -11.18 7.26 11.25
CA ARG A 269 -10.22 8.35 10.97
C ARG A 269 -9.74 8.96 12.28
N GLY A 270 -8.43 9.15 12.38
CA GLY A 270 -7.81 9.82 13.52
C GLY A 270 -6.54 10.59 13.13
N ALA A 271 -6.07 11.40 14.05
CA ALA A 271 -4.81 12.11 13.96
C ALA A 271 -3.62 11.19 14.26
N LYS A 272 -2.40 11.60 13.87
CA LYS A 272 -1.18 10.78 14.02
C LYS A 272 -0.98 10.27 15.45
N ALA A 273 -1.22 11.14 16.45
CA ALA A 273 -0.98 10.86 17.87
C ALA A 273 -2.11 10.05 18.54
N ASP A 274 -3.27 9.90 17.91
CA ASP A 274 -4.40 9.22 18.52
C ASP A 274 -4.10 7.74 18.76
N ALA A 275 -4.65 7.21 19.84
CA ALA A 275 -4.59 5.79 20.12
C ALA A 275 -5.37 4.98 19.06
N PRO A 276 -4.98 3.72 18.80
CA PRO A 276 -5.81 2.81 18.02
C PRO A 276 -7.21 2.67 18.63
N VAL A 277 -8.23 2.58 17.79
CA VAL A 277 -9.63 2.39 18.17
C VAL A 277 -9.98 0.92 17.96
N ASP A 278 -10.29 0.21 19.03
CA ASP A 278 -10.68 -1.20 18.94
C ASP A 278 -12.10 -1.35 18.37
N LEU A 279 -12.18 -2.00 17.20
CA LEU A 279 -13.41 -2.29 16.46
C LEU A 279 -13.71 -3.79 16.41
N ALA A 280 -13.10 -4.60 17.30
CA ALA A 280 -13.43 -6.01 17.44
C ALA A 280 -14.94 -6.30 17.59
N PRO A 281 -15.74 -5.51 18.33
CA PRO A 281 -17.20 -5.73 18.41
C PRO A 281 -17.90 -5.64 17.05
N GLN A 282 -17.46 -4.74 16.17
CA GLN A 282 -18.03 -4.60 14.82
C GLN A 282 -17.71 -5.82 13.95
N VAL A 283 -16.48 -6.32 14.06
CA VAL A 283 -16.06 -7.56 13.36
C VAL A 283 -16.82 -8.77 13.88
N GLN A 284 -17.06 -8.85 15.19
CA GLN A 284 -17.86 -9.91 15.80
C GLN A 284 -19.30 -9.90 15.27
N ALA A 285 -19.93 -8.73 15.20
CA ALA A 285 -21.27 -8.57 14.63
C ALA A 285 -21.31 -8.94 13.14
N ALA A 286 -20.31 -8.51 12.37
CA ALA A 286 -20.16 -8.86 10.95
C ALA A 286 -20.06 -10.38 10.74
N LEU A 287 -19.27 -11.08 11.56
CA LEU A 287 -19.18 -12.53 11.52
C LEU A 287 -20.54 -13.17 11.82
N GLN A 288 -21.20 -12.76 12.91
CA GLN A 288 -22.53 -13.28 13.27
C GLN A 288 -23.54 -13.10 12.13
N HIS A 289 -23.55 -11.93 11.48
CA HIS A 289 -24.39 -11.67 10.31
C HIS A 289 -24.09 -12.64 9.16
N LEU A 290 -22.81 -12.83 8.82
CA LEU A 290 -22.41 -13.73 7.74
C LEU A 290 -22.82 -15.19 8.02
N PHE A 291 -22.76 -15.64 9.27
CA PHE A 291 -23.17 -17.01 9.63
C PHE A 291 -24.69 -17.24 9.65
N GLN A 292 -25.48 -16.18 9.82
CA GLN A 292 -26.94 -16.27 9.69
C GLN A 292 -27.41 -16.37 8.24
N HIS A 293 -26.55 -16.01 7.28
CA HIS A 293 -26.84 -15.97 5.85
C HIS A 293 -25.99 -16.97 5.03
N SER A 294 -25.35 -17.95 5.68
CA SER A 294 -24.46 -18.96 5.07
C SER A 294 -25.07 -20.35 4.98
#